data_AF-A0A076FWD2-F1
#
_entry.id   AF-A0A076FWD2-F1
#
_cell.length_a   1.000
_cell.length_b   1.000
_cell.length_c   1.000
_cell.angle_alpha   90.00
_cell.angle_beta   90.00
_cell.angle_gamma   90.00
#
_symmetry.space_group_name_H-M   'P 1'
#
loop_
_entity.id
_entity.type
_entity.pdbx_description
1 polymer ?
#
loop_
_entity_poly.entity_id
_entity_poly.type
_entity_poly.pdbx_seq_one_letter_code
_entity_poly.pdbx_strand_id
1 'polypeptide(L)'
;EDANGQFEMNWEYDDVLQTADKHSFFKFMVRSIAEKHGLRATFMPKPFQGLTGSGCHAHISVWDLAGKSNAFADKNMELGLSEKGRYFLGGIMKHASALAAICNPTVNSYKRINAPRTVSGATWAPNTVTWTGNNRT
;
A
#
# COMPACT_ATOMS: atom_id res chain seq x y z
N GLU A 1 7.31 8.35 -9.08
CA GLU A 1 5.91 7.86 -9.11
C GLU A 1 5.12 8.54 -10.21
N ASP A 2 3.92 8.04 -10.47
CA ASP A 2 3.13 8.33 -11.67
C ASP A 2 2.64 9.80 -11.76
N ALA A 3 2.35 10.46 -10.64
CA ALA A 3 1.99 11.87 -10.65
C ALA A 3 3.23 12.80 -10.72
N ASN A 4 3.11 13.91 -11.45
CA ASN A 4 4.13 14.96 -11.47
C ASN A 4 4.43 15.47 -10.04
N GLY A 5 5.71 15.46 -9.64
CA GLY A 5 6.14 15.83 -8.29
C GLY A 5 5.96 14.74 -7.22
N GLN A 6 5.62 13.51 -7.61
CA GLN A 6 5.44 12.37 -6.72
C GLN A 6 6.67 11.45 -6.73
N PHE A 7 7.12 11.06 -5.53
CA PHE A 7 8.29 10.22 -5.32
C PHE A 7 7.96 9.07 -4.36
N GLU A 8 8.71 7.97 -4.47
CA GLU A 8 8.66 6.82 -3.59
C GLU A 8 10.09 6.41 -3.23
N MET A 9 10.29 5.94 -2.00
CA MET A 9 11.55 5.38 -1.53
C MET A 9 11.24 4.10 -0.78
N ASN A 10 11.71 2.97 -1.31
CA ASN A 10 11.50 1.66 -0.71
C ASN A 10 12.65 1.27 0.21
N TRP A 11 12.33 0.47 1.23
CA TRP A 11 13.30 -0.24 2.06
C TRP A 11 12.84 -1.68 2.26
N GLU A 12 13.73 -2.53 2.76
CA GLU A 12 13.46 -3.94 2.97
C GLU A 12 12.39 -4.18 4.06
N TYR A 13 11.60 -5.23 3.91
CA TYR A 13 10.57 -5.57 4.89
C TYR A 13 11.21 -5.99 6.23
N ASP A 14 10.43 -5.97 7.29
CA ASP A 14 10.86 -6.38 8.63
C ASP A 14 9.66 -6.97 9.39
N ASP A 15 9.87 -7.35 10.65
CA ASP A 15 8.79 -7.60 11.58
C ASP A 15 7.82 -6.42 11.63
N VAL A 16 6.54 -6.74 11.76
CA VAL A 16 5.45 -5.76 11.62
C VAL A 16 5.61 -4.54 12.52
N LEU A 17 6.07 -4.73 13.76
CA LEU A 17 6.28 -3.63 14.71
C LEU A 17 7.45 -2.74 14.27
N GLN A 18 8.55 -3.34 13.84
CA GLN A 18 9.72 -2.61 13.35
C GLN A 18 9.38 -1.81 12.08
N THR A 19 8.63 -2.41 11.13
CA THR A 19 8.15 -1.67 9.95
C THR A 19 7.18 -0.56 10.34
N ALA A 20 6.31 -0.73 11.34
CA ALA A 20 5.41 0.31 11.82
C ALA A 20 6.15 1.51 12.43
N ASP A 21 7.19 1.25 13.22
CA ASP A 21 8.07 2.28 13.78
C ASP A 21 8.82 3.03 12.67
N LYS A 22 9.44 2.27 11.74
CA LYS A 22 10.13 2.84 10.56
C LYS A 22 9.18 3.68 9.72
N HIS A 23 7.95 3.23 9.49
CA HIS A 23 6.95 3.97 8.71
C HIS A 23 6.57 5.30 9.39
N SER A 24 6.35 5.29 10.70
CA SER A 24 6.04 6.51 11.46
C SER A 24 7.21 7.49 11.42
N PHE A 25 8.44 7.00 11.65
CA PHE A 25 9.65 7.81 11.60
C PHE A 25 9.94 8.32 10.19
N PHE A 26 9.76 7.50 9.16
CA PHE A 26 10.00 7.87 7.76
C PHE A 26 9.17 9.09 7.34
N LYS A 27 7.88 9.12 7.69
CA LYS A 27 7.01 10.26 7.39
C LYS A 27 7.47 11.55 8.06
N PHE A 28 7.96 11.45 9.29
CA PHE A 28 8.58 12.58 10.01
C PHE A 28 9.85 13.02 9.31
N MET A 29 10.79 12.11 9.10
CA MET A 29 12.08 12.35 8.44
C MET A 29 11.91 13.03 7.08
N VAL A 30 11.04 12.51 6.21
CA VAL A 30 10.81 13.07 4.87
C VAL A 30 10.29 14.51 4.97
N ARG A 31 9.36 14.81 5.88
CA ARG A 31 8.85 16.17 6.08
C ARG A 31 9.95 17.10 6.59
N SER A 32 10.70 16.68 7.60
CA SER A 32 11.78 17.48 8.19
C SER A 32 12.91 17.78 7.20
N ILE A 33 13.32 16.78 6.40
CA ILE A 33 14.38 16.97 5.40
C ILE A 33 13.88 17.86 4.26
N ALA A 34 12.65 17.66 3.76
CA ALA A 34 12.07 18.52 2.74
C ALA A 34 12.01 19.99 3.23
N GLU A 35 11.53 20.21 4.44
CA GLU A 35 11.44 21.54 5.06
C GLU A 35 12.82 22.19 5.23
N LYS A 36 13.84 21.44 5.65
CA LYS A 36 15.23 21.91 5.72
C LYS A 36 15.77 22.42 4.38
N HIS A 37 15.26 21.90 3.26
CA HIS A 37 15.63 22.32 1.91
C HIS A 37 14.66 23.34 1.30
N GLY A 38 13.77 23.95 2.10
CA GLY A 38 12.80 24.93 1.62
C GLY A 38 11.66 24.33 0.80
N LEU A 39 11.44 23.02 0.89
CA LEU A 39 10.38 22.26 0.20
C LEU A 39 9.33 21.77 1.20
N ARG A 40 8.26 21.15 0.70
CA ARG A 40 7.21 20.55 1.55
C ARG A 40 6.81 19.18 1.03
N ALA A 41 6.90 18.17 1.90
CA ALA A 41 6.37 16.84 1.63
C ALA A 41 4.95 16.67 2.18
N THR A 42 4.10 15.94 1.47
CA THR A 42 2.77 15.55 1.92
C THR A 42 2.46 14.09 1.58
N PHE A 43 1.81 13.41 2.52
CA PHE A 43 1.31 12.03 2.36
C PHE A 43 -0.22 12.02 2.20
N MET A 44 -0.81 13.16 1.81
CA MET A 44 -2.24 13.28 1.55
C MET A 44 -2.65 12.30 0.43
N PRO A 45 -3.74 11.51 0.59
CA PRO A 45 -4.11 10.49 -0.40
C PRO A 45 -4.36 11.03 -1.81
N LYS A 46 -4.94 12.22 -1.92
CA LYS A 46 -5.27 12.88 -3.18
C LYS A 46 -4.99 14.39 -3.04
N PRO A 47 -3.74 14.84 -3.24
CA PRO A 47 -3.38 16.24 -3.06
C PRO A 47 -3.78 17.12 -4.25
N PHE A 48 -3.88 16.53 -5.45
CA PHE A 48 -4.22 17.22 -6.69
C PHE A 48 -5.32 16.48 -7.44
N GLN A 49 -6.28 17.23 -7.98
CA GLN A 49 -7.27 16.69 -8.89
C GLN A 49 -6.61 16.35 -10.25
N GLY A 50 -7.06 15.28 -10.91
CA GLY A 50 -6.52 14.86 -12.21
C GLY A 50 -5.16 14.15 -12.18
N LEU A 51 -4.40 14.24 -11.09
CA LEU A 51 -3.14 13.50 -10.90
C LEU A 51 -3.34 12.25 -10.04
N THR A 52 -2.46 11.27 -10.17
CA THR A 52 -2.44 10.05 -9.33
C THR A 52 -2.25 10.39 -7.85
N GLY A 53 -2.91 9.61 -6.99
CA GLY A 53 -2.89 9.82 -5.54
C GLY A 53 -1.76 9.06 -4.84
N SER A 54 -1.45 9.42 -3.60
CA SER A 54 -0.46 8.71 -2.78
C SER A 54 -1.05 7.42 -2.21
N GLY A 55 -0.50 6.28 -2.63
CA GLY A 55 -0.77 4.98 -2.02
C GLY A 55 0.17 4.69 -0.85
N CYS A 56 -0.22 3.70 -0.03
CA CYS A 56 0.64 3.06 0.95
C CYS A 56 0.40 1.55 0.81
N HIS A 57 0.89 0.97 -0.28
CA HIS A 57 0.70 -0.44 -0.57
C HIS A 57 1.53 -1.28 0.42
N ALA A 58 0.89 -2.26 1.05
CA ALA A 58 1.55 -3.14 2.00
C ALA A 58 1.79 -4.51 1.37
N HIS A 59 3.05 -4.93 1.32
CA HIS A 59 3.42 -6.31 1.01
C HIS A 59 3.40 -7.11 2.31
N ILE A 60 2.64 -8.21 2.34
CA ILE A 60 2.37 -8.96 3.58
C ILE A 60 2.76 -10.43 3.38
N SER A 61 3.48 -10.96 4.36
CA SER A 61 3.80 -12.38 4.51
C SER A 61 3.68 -12.78 5.97
N VAL A 62 3.34 -14.04 6.24
CA VAL A 62 3.35 -14.60 7.59
C VAL A 62 4.46 -15.63 7.68
N TRP A 63 5.25 -15.57 8.74
CA TRP A 63 6.38 -16.47 8.97
C TRP A 63 6.12 -17.34 10.18
N ASP A 64 6.80 -18.49 10.25
CA ASP A 64 6.87 -19.25 11.49
C ASP A 64 7.56 -18.44 12.61
N LEU A 65 7.37 -18.88 13.86
CA LEU A 65 7.94 -18.19 15.03
C LEU A 65 9.48 -18.19 15.04
N ALA A 66 10.12 -19.06 14.26
CA ALA A 66 11.57 -19.10 14.12
C ALA A 66 12.08 -18.15 13.03
N GLY A 67 11.19 -17.50 12.28
CA GLY A 67 11.53 -16.65 11.13
C GLY A 67 12.15 -17.41 9.96
N LYS A 68 12.01 -18.74 9.89
CA LYS A 68 12.71 -19.59 8.90
C LYS A 68 11.87 -19.93 7.69
N SER A 69 10.56 -20.11 7.88
CA SER A 69 9.65 -20.47 6.79
C SER A 69 8.53 -19.45 6.63
N ASN A 70 8.31 -19.02 5.38
CA ASN A 70 7.19 -18.18 4.99
C ASN A 70 5.96 -19.06 4.75
N ALA A 71 4.94 -18.93 5.60
CA ALA A 71 3.72 -19.70 5.56
C ALA A 71 2.88 -19.44 4.29
N PHE A 72 3.11 -18.34 3.56
CA PHE A 72 2.42 -18.03 2.32
C PHE A 72 3.09 -18.61 1.08
N ALA A 73 4.35 -19.06 1.17
CA ALA A 73 5.10 -19.54 0.03
C ALA A 73 4.83 -21.02 -0.24
N ASP A 74 4.36 -21.34 -1.45
CA ASP A 74 4.32 -22.71 -1.97
C ASP A 74 4.55 -22.70 -3.49
N LYS A 75 5.72 -23.18 -3.92
CA LYS A 75 6.13 -23.17 -5.33
C LYS A 75 5.28 -24.08 -6.23
N ASN A 76 4.55 -25.04 -5.65
CA ASN A 76 3.71 -25.97 -6.41
C ASN A 76 2.28 -25.45 -6.61
N MET A 77 1.90 -24.40 -5.90
CA MET A 77 0.60 -23.76 -6.05
C MET A 77 0.65 -22.63 -7.07
N GLU A 78 -0.48 -22.41 -7.73
CA GLU A 78 -0.66 -21.30 -8.67
C GLU A 78 -0.32 -19.96 -8.01
N LEU A 79 0.44 -19.12 -8.73
CA LEU A 79 1.02 -17.86 -8.26
C LEU A 79 2.00 -17.99 -7.07
N GLY A 80 2.42 -19.20 -6.71
CA GLY A 80 3.33 -19.44 -5.59
C GLY A 80 2.69 -19.25 -4.21
N LEU A 81 1.36 -19.12 -4.14
CA LEU A 81 0.60 -18.78 -2.93
C LEU A 81 -0.01 -20.04 -2.30
N SER A 82 0.46 -20.37 -1.10
CA SER A 82 0.01 -21.52 -0.31
C SER A 82 -1.48 -21.45 0.04
N GLU A 83 -2.06 -22.57 0.47
CA GLU A 83 -3.45 -22.60 0.96
C GLU A 83 -3.66 -21.65 2.16
N LYS A 84 -2.70 -21.58 3.09
CA LYS A 84 -2.72 -20.63 4.22
C LYS A 84 -2.72 -19.17 3.73
N GLY A 85 -1.92 -18.87 2.70
CA GLY A 85 -1.93 -17.55 2.05
C GLY A 85 -3.26 -17.22 1.39
N ARG A 86 -3.90 -18.21 0.75
CA ARG A 86 -5.24 -18.07 0.16
C ARG A 86 -6.33 -17.83 1.21
N TYR A 87 -6.27 -18.52 2.37
CA TYR A 87 -7.20 -18.24 3.48
C TYR A 87 -7.01 -16.84 4.05
N PHE A 88 -5.77 -16.40 4.21
CA PHE A 88 -5.47 -15.02 4.63
C PHE A 88 -6.07 -14.01 3.65
N LEU A 89 -5.85 -14.20 2.34
CA LEU A 89 -6.41 -13.37 1.29
C LEU A 89 -7.95 -13.37 1.32
N GLY A 90 -8.57 -14.54 1.54
CA GLY A 90 -10.01 -14.67 1.73
C GLY A 90 -10.54 -13.84 2.91
N GLY A 91 -9.77 -13.75 4.00
CA GLY A 91 -10.06 -12.86 5.12
C GLY A 91 -10.01 -11.38 4.73
N ILE A 92 -8.97 -10.95 4.01
CA ILE A 92 -8.86 -9.58 3.50
C ILE A 92 -10.07 -9.23 2.62
N MET A 93 -10.42 -10.12 1.69
CA MET A 93 -11.55 -9.93 0.78
C MET A 93 -12.89 -9.83 1.53
N LYS A 94 -13.11 -10.72 2.51
CA LYS A 94 -14.33 -10.72 3.34
C LYS A 94 -14.48 -9.44 4.17
N HIS A 95 -13.37 -8.85 4.61
CA HIS A 95 -13.36 -7.68 5.51
C HIS A 95 -12.96 -6.36 4.82
N ALA A 96 -12.80 -6.35 3.49
CA ALA A 96 -12.25 -5.21 2.74
C ALA A 96 -13.02 -3.90 2.96
N SER A 97 -14.36 -3.94 3.00
CA SER A 97 -15.18 -2.75 3.24
C SER A 97 -14.95 -2.15 4.63
N ALA A 98 -14.80 -2.98 5.67
CA ALA A 98 -14.50 -2.51 7.01
C ALA A 98 -13.05 -2.01 7.11
N LEU A 99 -12.10 -2.73 6.51
CA LEU A 99 -10.70 -2.32 6.43
C LEU A 99 -10.53 -0.99 5.70
N ALA A 100 -11.38 -0.67 4.73
CA ALA A 100 -11.34 0.62 4.04
C ALA A 100 -11.49 1.79 5.02
N ALA A 101 -12.30 1.68 6.08
CA ALA A 101 -12.42 2.74 7.08
C ALA A 101 -11.10 2.99 7.84
N ILE A 102 -10.30 1.95 8.07
CA ILE A 102 -9.03 2.01 8.80
C ILE A 102 -7.88 2.43 7.88
N CYS A 103 -7.79 1.81 6.70
CA CYS A 103 -6.71 2.04 5.74
C CYS A 103 -6.92 3.29 4.87
N ASN A 104 -8.16 3.81 4.79
CA ASN A 104 -8.50 5.04 4.08
C ASN A 104 -9.19 6.04 5.04
N PRO A 105 -8.50 6.52 6.09
CA PRO A 105 -9.14 7.09 7.28
C PRO A 105 -9.58 8.56 7.13
N THR A 106 -9.62 9.11 5.91
CA THR A 106 -9.98 10.51 5.69
C THR A 106 -11.01 10.64 4.58
N VAL A 107 -11.84 11.70 4.63
CA VAL A 107 -12.73 12.06 3.51
C VAL A 107 -11.97 12.19 2.19
N ASN A 108 -10.71 12.65 2.25
CA ASN A 108 -9.88 12.79 1.07
C ASN A 108 -9.44 11.45 0.47
N SER A 109 -9.35 10.38 1.26
CA SER A 109 -8.99 9.05 0.77
C SER A 109 -10.00 8.53 -0.26
N TYR A 110 -11.28 8.87 -0.10
CA TYR A 110 -12.37 8.52 -1.02
C TYR A 110 -12.38 9.35 -2.31
N LYS A 111 -11.46 10.31 -2.47
CA LYS A 111 -11.15 10.96 -3.76
C LYS A 111 -10.00 10.26 -4.51
N ARG A 112 -9.30 9.32 -3.86
CA ARG A 112 -8.25 8.47 -4.46
C ARG A 112 -8.82 7.14 -4.94
N ILE A 113 -9.53 6.42 -4.07
CA ILE A 113 -10.21 5.17 -4.45
C ILE A 113 -11.45 5.50 -5.28
N ASN A 114 -11.76 4.68 -6.29
CA ASN A 114 -12.86 4.95 -7.22
C ASN A 114 -12.78 6.32 -7.93
N ALA A 115 -11.56 6.83 -8.13
CA ALA A 115 -11.32 8.09 -8.80
C ALA A 115 -11.54 7.99 -10.32
N PRO A 116 -11.87 9.11 -11.00
CA PRO A 116 -11.80 9.15 -12.46
C PRO A 116 -10.36 8.96 -12.95
N ARG A 117 -10.22 8.56 -14.23
CA ARG A 117 -8.91 8.45 -14.88
C ARG A 117 -8.11 9.74 -14.72
N THR A 118 -6.82 9.58 -14.47
CA THR A 118 -5.85 10.66 -14.32
C THR A 118 -5.27 11.03 -15.68
N VAL A 119 -4.48 12.11 -15.71
CA VAL A 119 -3.76 12.54 -16.92
C VAL A 119 -2.75 11.52 -17.44
N SER A 120 -2.24 10.63 -16.57
CA SER A 120 -1.37 9.50 -16.96
C SER A 120 -2.13 8.31 -17.54
N GLY A 121 -3.47 8.30 -17.45
CA GLY A 121 -4.34 7.28 -18.02
C GLY A 121 -4.88 6.25 -17.02
N ALA A 122 -4.32 6.15 -15.81
CA ALA A 122 -4.75 5.18 -14.79
C ALA A 122 -4.64 5.73 -13.36
N THR A 123 -5.55 5.33 -12.47
CA THR A 123 -5.56 5.78 -11.07
C THR A 123 -4.56 5.04 -10.19
N TRP A 124 -4.19 3.81 -10.57
CA TRP A 124 -3.36 2.89 -9.79
C TRP A 124 -3.86 2.68 -8.34
N ALA A 125 -5.16 2.89 -8.12
CA ALA A 125 -5.83 2.74 -6.85
C ALA A 125 -7.05 1.83 -7.05
N PRO A 126 -7.35 0.94 -6.07
CA PRO A 126 -8.41 -0.04 -6.22
C PRO A 126 -9.78 0.63 -6.29
N ASN A 127 -10.66 0.05 -7.11
CA ASN A 127 -12.07 0.45 -7.23
C ASN A 127 -13.03 -0.63 -6.69
N THR A 128 -12.59 -1.89 -6.67
CA THR A 128 -13.41 -3.05 -6.34
C THR A 128 -12.73 -3.94 -5.31
N VAL A 129 -13.53 -4.68 -4.56
CA VAL A 129 -13.03 -5.76 -3.70
C VAL A 129 -12.77 -6.96 -4.60
N THR A 130 -11.56 -7.04 -5.14
CA THR A 130 -11.10 -8.06 -6.07
C THR A 130 -9.62 -8.37 -5.83
N TRP A 131 -9.17 -9.56 -6.22
CA TRP A 131 -7.75 -9.92 -6.19
C TRP A 131 -7.37 -10.61 -7.50
N THR A 132 -6.08 -10.58 -7.82
CA THR A 132 -5.52 -11.17 -9.04
C THR A 132 -4.02 -11.40 -8.83
N GLY A 133 -3.31 -11.88 -9.87
CA GLY A 133 -1.86 -12.09 -9.84
C GLY A 133 -1.06 -10.78 -9.96
N ASN A 134 -0.01 -10.79 -10.78
CA ASN A 134 0.81 -9.59 -10.99
C ASN A 134 0.09 -8.54 -11.86
N ASN A 135 -0.85 -7.83 -11.24
CA ASN A 135 -1.69 -6.82 -11.85
C ASN A 135 -2.05 -5.73 -10.82
N ARG A 136 -2.05 -4.47 -11.25
CA ARG A 136 -2.13 -3.26 -10.40
C ARG A 136 -3.40 -2.42 -10.64
N THR A 137 -4.45 -3.01 -11.23
CA THR A 137 -5.74 -2.35 -11.50
C THR A 137 -6.65 -2.29 -10.29
#